data_AF-A0A428W0S1-F1
#
_entry.id   AF-A0A428W0S1-F1
#
_cell.length_a   1.000
_cell.length_b   1.000
_cell.length_c   1.000
_cell.angle_alpha   90.00
_cell.angle_beta   90.00
_cell.angle_gamma   90.00
#
_symmetry.space_group_name_H-M   'P 1'
#
loop_
_entity.id
_entity.type
_entity.pdbx_description
1 polymer ?
#
loop_
_entity_poly.entity_id
_entity_poly.type
_entity_poly.pdbx_seq_one_letter_code
_entity_poly.pdbx_strand_id
1 'polypeptide(L)'
;MNGYEADPARLSAAASWLGSLARDARDRAALRYSARPELVGDALLAAALEDLQRASSAATKILLSDIEGLGERLETAARRYVDYQDEVRERLERLASEPGTAD
;
A
#
# COMPACT_ATOMS: atom_id res chain seq x y z
N MET A 1 -29.07 -5.04 -11.02
CA MET A 1 -28.01 -5.78 -10.30
C MET A 1 -26.83 -4.84 -10.23
N ASN A 2 -26.71 -4.08 -9.13
CA ASN A 2 -25.72 -3.00 -8.99
C ASN A 2 -24.44 -3.58 -8.39
N GLY A 3 -23.90 -4.61 -9.05
CA GLY A 3 -22.82 -5.43 -8.53
C GLY A 3 -21.54 -4.64 -8.37
N TYR A 4 -21.21 -4.28 -7.13
CA TYR A 4 -19.82 -4.04 -6.75
C TYR A 4 -19.10 -5.39 -6.82
N GLU A 5 -18.63 -5.73 -8.01
CA GLU A 5 -17.75 -6.88 -8.19
C GLU A 5 -16.36 -6.47 -7.73
N ALA A 6 -16.08 -6.73 -6.45
CA ALA A 6 -14.73 -6.60 -5.93
C ALA A 6 -13.91 -7.77 -6.48
N ASP A 7 -12.88 -7.44 -7.27
CA ASP A 7 -11.93 -8.39 -7.84
C ASP A 7 -10.71 -8.48 -6.89
N PRO A 8 -10.55 -9.59 -6.13
CA PRO A 8 -9.44 -9.74 -5.20
C PRO A 8 -8.07 -9.65 -5.89
N ALA A 9 -7.96 -10.13 -7.14
CA ALA A 9 -6.70 -10.11 -7.87
C ALA A 9 -6.30 -8.66 -8.21
N ARG A 10 -7.25 -7.80 -8.57
CA ARG A 10 -6.98 -6.36 -8.77
C ARG A 10 -6.57 -5.66 -7.48
N LEU A 11 -7.20 -6.00 -6.34
CA LEU A 11 -6.84 -5.44 -5.04
C LEU A 11 -5.42 -5.83 -4.62
N SER A 12 -5.06 -7.11 -4.75
CA SER A 12 -3.69 -7.57 -4.47
C SER A 12 -2.66 -7.00 -5.45
N ALA A 13 -3.01 -6.85 -6.73
CA ALA A 13 -2.13 -6.19 -7.70
C ALA A 13 -1.87 -4.72 -7.33
N ALA A 14 -2.91 -3.99 -6.90
CA ALA A 14 -2.77 -2.61 -6.43
C ALA A 14 -1.93 -2.53 -5.14
N ALA A 15 -2.11 -3.46 -4.20
CA ALA A 15 -1.29 -3.56 -2.99
C ALA A 15 0.20 -3.80 -3.34
N SER A 16 0.47 -4.72 -4.26
CA SER A 16 1.82 -5.02 -4.73
C SER A 16 2.49 -3.82 -5.41
N TRP A 17 1.74 -3.11 -6.25
CA TRP A 17 2.21 -1.89 -6.90
C TRP A 17 2.59 -0.80 -5.89
N LEU A 18 1.75 -0.54 -4.88
CA LEU A 18 2.06 0.40 -3.80
C LEU A 18 3.31 -0.04 -3.01
N GLY A 19 3.44 -1.33 -2.72
CA GLY A 19 4.63 -1.87 -2.07
C GLY A 19 5.92 -1.73 -2.90
N SER A 20 5.82 -1.78 -4.23
CA SER A 20 6.94 -1.48 -5.12
C SER A 20 7.28 0.01 -5.11
N LEU A 21 6.26 0.88 -5.19
CA LEU A 21 6.44 2.33 -5.15
C LEU A 21 7.10 2.78 -3.84
N ALA A 22 6.69 2.22 -2.70
CA ALA A 22 7.30 2.51 -1.40
C ALA A 22 8.77 2.09 -1.34
N ARG A 23 9.13 0.93 -1.92
CA ARG A 23 10.54 0.49 -2.02
C ARG A 23 11.36 1.43 -2.89
N ASP A 24 10.89 1.74 -4.10
CA ASP A 24 11.56 2.67 -5.01
C ASP A 24 11.77 4.04 -4.38
N ALA A 25 10.78 4.55 -3.64
CA ALA A 25 10.87 5.83 -2.96
C ALA A 25 11.88 5.82 -1.79
N ARG A 26 12.05 4.70 -1.09
CA ARG A 26 13.12 4.54 -0.09
C ARG A 26 14.50 4.54 -0.72
N ASP A 27 14.65 3.82 -1.83
CA ASP A 27 15.94 3.68 -2.50
C ASP A 27 16.38 4.99 -3.19
N ARG A 28 15.41 5.83 -3.58
CA ARG A 28 15.63 7.19 -4.11
C ARG A 28 15.95 8.25 -3.05
N ALA A 29 16.29 7.86 -1.82
CA ALA A 29 16.93 8.74 -0.83
C ALA A 29 18.25 9.40 -1.33
N ALA A 30 18.68 9.10 -2.56
CA ALA A 30 19.70 9.80 -3.35
C ALA A 30 19.63 11.34 -3.35
N LEU A 31 18.49 11.95 -3.01
CA LEU A 31 18.41 13.40 -2.74
C LEU A 31 19.20 13.87 -1.50
N ARG A 32 19.74 12.95 -0.69
CA ARG A 32 20.69 13.27 0.40
C ARG A 32 22.09 13.69 -0.09
N TYR A 33 22.45 13.55 -1.37
CA TYR A 33 23.86 13.35 -1.74
C TYR A 33 24.58 14.38 -2.62
N SER A 34 24.05 15.57 -2.94
CA SER A 34 24.84 16.56 -3.71
C SER A 34 25.30 17.80 -2.94
N ALA A 35 24.60 18.20 -1.88
CA ALA A 35 24.95 19.39 -1.12
C ALA A 35 25.48 18.99 0.25
N ARG A 36 26.81 18.86 0.36
CA ARG A 36 27.48 18.76 1.67
C ARG A 36 27.58 20.19 2.21
N PRO A 37 26.94 20.51 3.34
CA PRO A 37 27.03 21.84 3.95
C PRO A 37 28.50 22.28 4.13
N GLU A 38 29.40 21.34 4.42
CA GLU A 38 30.83 21.62 4.57
C GLU A 38 31.52 22.10 3.28
N LEU A 39 31.01 21.70 2.10
CA LEU A 39 31.57 22.09 0.80
C LEU A 39 31.10 23.47 0.34
N VAL A 40 30.09 24.03 0.99
CA VAL A 40 29.38 25.22 0.54
C VAL A 40 30.02 26.50 1.09
N GLY A 41 30.90 26.41 2.10
CA GLY A 41 31.70 27.53 2.62
C GLY A 41 30.91 28.63 3.34
N ASP A 42 29.59 28.60 3.27
CA ASP A 42 28.67 29.57 3.89
C ASP A 42 27.80 28.89 4.95
N ALA A 43 27.94 29.34 6.20
CA ALA A 43 27.23 28.79 7.35
C ALA A 43 25.70 28.98 7.26
N LEU A 44 25.22 30.04 6.60
CA LEU A 44 23.78 30.25 6.40
C LEU A 44 23.23 29.28 5.36
N LEU A 45 24.00 29.02 4.30
CA LEU A 45 23.59 28.06 3.28
C LEU A 45 23.65 26.62 3.80
N ALA A 46 24.63 26.31 4.65
CA ALA A 46 24.70 25.05 5.39
C ALA A 46 23.43 24.78 6.23
N ALA A 47 23.01 25.75 7.05
CA ALA A 47 21.81 25.63 7.88
C ALA A 47 20.53 25.49 7.03
N ALA A 48 20.40 26.28 5.97
CA ALA A 48 19.24 26.19 5.07
C ALA A 48 19.14 24.82 4.36
N LEU A 49 20.28 24.23 4.00
CA LEU A 49 20.34 22.88 3.42
C LEU A 49 19.92 21.81 4.44
N GLU A 50 20.37 21.91 5.69
CA GLU A 50 19.95 20.99 6.76
C GLU A 50 18.44 21.04 7.03
N ASP A 51 17.86 22.25 7.08
CA ASP A 51 16.43 22.42 7.28
C ASP A 51 15.62 21.85 6.12
N LEU A 52 16.06 22.10 4.88
CA LEU A 52 15.45 21.50 3.69
C LEU A 52 15.52 19.96 3.73
N GLN A 53 16.68 19.41 4.10
CA GLN A 53 16.86 17.96 4.24
C GLN A 53 15.93 17.37 5.31
N ARG A 54 15.80 18.05 6.46
CA ARG A 54 14.91 17.63 7.53
C ARG A 54 13.45 17.64 7.08
N ALA A 55 13.01 18.73 6.44
CA ALA A 55 11.65 18.86 5.92
C ALA A 55 11.34 17.80 4.85
N SER A 56 12.26 17.61 3.90
CA SER A 56 12.12 16.60 2.84
C SER A 56 12.07 15.18 3.40
N SER A 57 12.92 14.86 4.36
CA SER A 57 12.92 13.55 5.03
C SER A 57 11.64 13.32 5.82
N ALA A 58 11.11 14.34 6.49
CA ALA A 58 9.84 14.26 7.22
C ALA A 58 8.67 14.01 6.27
N ALA A 59 8.58 14.78 5.18
CA ALA A 59 7.53 14.62 4.18
C ALA A 59 7.59 13.23 3.51
N THR A 60 8.78 12.77 3.14
CA THR A 60 8.98 11.44 2.54
C THR A 60 8.53 10.33 3.51
N LYS A 61 8.84 10.45 4.80
CA LYS A 61 8.44 9.48 5.81
C LYS A 61 6.92 9.36 5.93
N ILE A 62 6.19 10.48 5.89
CA ILE A 62 4.72 10.50 5.94
C ILE A 62 4.16 9.78 4.70
N LEU A 63 4.61 10.18 3.51
CA LEU A 63 4.13 9.59 2.25
C LEU A 63 4.40 8.08 2.16
N LEU A 64 5.59 7.64 2.58
CA LEU A 64 5.92 6.21 2.63
C LEU A 64 4.97 5.46 3.57
N SER A 65 4.74 5.99 4.78
CA SER A 65 3.83 5.38 5.74
C SER A 65 2.40 5.26 5.19
N ASP A 66 1.92 6.28 4.47
CA ASP A 66 0.58 6.27 3.90
C ASP A 66 0.44 5.26 2.76
N ILE A 67 1.45 5.18 1.88
CA ILE A 67 1.49 4.22 0.77
C ILE A 67 1.48 2.79 1.30
N GLU A 68 2.28 2.51 2.33
CA GLU A 68 2.33 1.19 2.96
C GLU A 68 1.02 0.81 3.63
N GLY A 69 0.47 1.72 4.43
CA GLY A 69 -0.82 1.49 5.10
C GLY A 69 -1.96 1.27 4.09
N LEU A 70 -1.96 1.98 2.96
CA LEU A 70 -2.93 1.74 1.89
C LEU A 70 -2.75 0.37 1.24
N GLY A 71 -1.50 -0.03 0.97
CA GLY A 71 -1.18 -1.36 0.42
C GLY A 71 -1.65 -2.48 1.33
N GLU A 72 -1.39 -2.40 2.63
CA GLU A 72 -1.83 -3.39 3.63
C GLU A 72 -3.36 -3.50 3.70
N ARG A 73 -4.07 -2.36 3.60
CA ARG A 73 -5.54 -2.32 3.61
C ARG A 73 -6.13 -2.96 2.35
N LEU A 74 -5.52 -2.74 1.18
CA LEU A 74 -5.94 -3.37 -0.07
C LEU A 74 -5.74 -4.88 -0.02
N GLU A 75 -4.59 -5.33 0.49
CA GLU A 75 -4.30 -6.75 0.65
C GLU A 75 -5.25 -7.43 1.66
N THR A 76 -5.57 -6.72 2.76
CA THR A 76 -6.56 -7.20 3.73
C THR A 76 -7.95 -7.31 3.12
N ALA A 77 -8.35 -6.33 2.29
CA ALA A 77 -9.62 -6.38 1.58
C ALA A 77 -9.65 -7.55 0.59
N ALA A 78 -8.58 -7.77 -0.18
CA ALA A 78 -8.47 -8.89 -1.11
C ALA A 78 -8.71 -10.24 -0.42
N ARG A 79 -8.01 -10.49 0.70
CA ARG A 79 -8.19 -11.72 1.49
C ARG A 79 -9.62 -11.91 1.96
N ARG A 80 -10.25 -10.87 2.52
CA ARG A 80 -11.64 -10.95 2.98
C ARG A 80 -12.63 -11.29 1.87
N TYR A 81 -12.39 -10.81 0.66
CA TYR A 81 -13.23 -11.17 -0.48
C TYR A 81 -13.05 -12.63 -0.91
N VAL A 82 -11.82 -13.15 -0.87
CA VAL A 82 -11.56 -14.57 -1.12
C VAL A 82 -12.24 -15.44 -0.06
N ASP A 83 -12.05 -15.12 1.23
CA ASP A 83 -12.66 -15.85 2.34
C ASP A 83 -14.20 -15.87 2.20
N TYR A 84 -14.80 -14.72 1.87
CA TYR A 84 -16.24 -14.62 1.66
C TYR A 84 -16.73 -15.42 0.43
N GLN A 85 -15.96 -15.44 -0.66
CA GLN A 85 -16.30 -16.26 -1.84
C GLN A 85 -16.27 -17.75 -1.50
N ASP A 86 -15.30 -18.19 -0.70
CA ASP A 86 -15.19 -19.57 -0.25
C ASP A 86 -16.35 -19.95 0.70
N GLU A 87 -16.69 -19.08 1.66
CA GLU A 87 -17.85 -19.28 2.56
C GLU A 87 -19.17 -19.41 1.79
N VAL A 88 -19.37 -18.54 0.77
CA VAL A 88 -20.56 -18.59 -0.09
C VAL A 88 -20.58 -19.89 -0.91
N ARG A 89 -19.45 -20.30 -1.49
CA ARG A 89 -19.34 -21.56 -2.23
C ARG A 89 -19.70 -22.76 -1.36
N GLU A 90 -19.10 -22.87 -0.17
CA GLU A 90 -19.39 -23.97 0.77
C GLU A 90 -20.86 -24.00 1.21
N ARG A 91 -21.49 -22.82 1.38
CA ARG A 91 -22.91 -22.74 1.71
C ARG A 91 -23.78 -23.20 0.54
N LEU A 92 -23.43 -22.86 -0.69
CA LEU A 92 -24.14 -23.31 -1.89
C LEU A 92 -23.99 -24.82 -2.10
N GLU A 93 -22.80 -25.38 -1.88
CA GLU A 93 -22.55 -26.83 -1.97
C GLU A 93 -23.35 -27.61 -0.92
N ARG A 94 -23.44 -27.10 0.31
CA ARG A 94 -24.28 -27.70 1.36
C ARG A 94 -25.75 -27.71 0.98
N LEU A 95 -26.28 -26.57 0.51
CA LEU A 95 -27.68 -26.47 0.07
C LEU A 95 -27.99 -27.37 -1.12
N ALA A 96 -27.03 -27.54 -2.05
CA ALA A 96 -27.19 -28.43 -3.20
C ALA A 96 -27.11 -29.93 -2.81
N SER A 97 -26.53 -30.24 -1.65
CA SER A 97 -26.35 -31.61 -1.15
C SER A 97 -27.47 -32.06 -0.21
N GLU A 98 -28.32 -31.14 0.26
CA GLU A 98 -29.55 -31.48 0.99
C GLU A 98 -30.61 -31.95 -0.02
N PRO A 99 -31.00 -33.24 -0.02
CA PRO A 99 -32.08 -33.70 -0.89
C PRO A 99 -33.36 -32.98 -0.46
N GLY A 100 -34.00 -32.29 -1.40
CA GLY A 100 -35.30 -31.68 -1.17
C GLY A 100 -36.22 -32.70 -0.53
N THR A 101 -36.65 -32.44 0.70
CA THR A 101 -37.86 -33.02 1.26
C THR A 101 -39.02 -32.46 0.43
N ALA A 102 -39.27 -33.10 -0.70
CA ALA A 102 -40.56 -33.04 -1.36
C ALA A 102 -41.50 -33.93 -0.54
N ASP A 103 -42.24 -33.28 0.35
CA ASP A 103 -43.48 -33.80 0.95
C ASP A 103 -44.62 -32.88 0.48
#